data_AF-A0AAV3YLJ8-F1
#
_entry.id   AF-A0AAV3YLJ8-F1
#
_cell.length_a   1.000
_cell.length_b   1.000
_cell.length_c   1.000
_cell.angle_alpha   90.00
_cell.angle_beta   90.00
_cell.angle_gamma   90.00
#
_symmetry.space_group_name_H-M   'P 1'
#
loop_
_entity.id
_entity.type
_entity.pdbx_description
1 polymer ?
#
loop_
_entity_poly.entity_id
_entity_poly.type
_entity_poly.pdbx_seq_one_letter_code
_entity_poly.pdbx_strand_id
1 'polypeptide(L)'
;MSISFGRLSEGRYDPEEFDIVFVSCVDLHGVARGRFVLRSSFPGVIKHGLGMTKGALLAGIKGDMPIGLTDLLEQGWTSGVQMPDMTTLQPLSWLSTRTWKEDTSPLLFCLAEALERSGMQIETVGLGLELGKLQISVKKQPVLDLADTLYRLHQAVRSLCGYAGYDITYMTQPLPDVSPNRTEYTWCLIDKDRSQKVFCQSSESVELSSVGRHWLSGQLQHNSAICALARPTVNCYRQMVVAGEAGETGTDKTVQTSWNTGTPNR
;
A
#
# COMPACT_ATOMS: atom_id res chain seq x y z
N MET A 1 -1.07 -15.49 20.74
CA MET A 1 -2.22 -14.65 20.37
C MET A 1 -2.34 -14.69 18.85
N SER A 2 -3.22 -15.53 18.30
CA SER A 2 -3.47 -15.58 16.85
C SER A 2 -4.57 -14.58 16.56
N ILE A 3 -4.23 -13.45 15.95
CA ILE A 3 -5.22 -12.46 15.53
C ILE A 3 -5.64 -12.86 14.11
N SER A 4 -6.74 -13.62 14.00
CA SER A 4 -7.35 -13.98 12.72
C SER A 4 -8.44 -12.95 12.36
N PHE A 5 -8.14 -12.01 11.48
CA PHE A 5 -9.17 -11.22 10.79
C PHE A 5 -9.74 -12.06 9.64
N GLY A 6 -10.54 -13.08 9.96
CA GLY A 6 -11.11 -13.98 8.96
C GLY A 6 -12.25 -13.31 8.19
N ARG A 7 -12.10 -13.11 6.87
CA ARG A 7 -13.22 -12.96 5.94
C ARG A 7 -13.83 -14.33 5.70
N LEU A 8 -15.07 -14.55 6.13
CA LEU A 8 -15.87 -15.71 5.74
C LEU A 8 -16.57 -15.39 4.41
N SER A 9 -15.84 -15.50 3.31
CA SER A 9 -16.41 -15.51 1.95
C SER A 9 -15.65 -16.51 1.10
N GLU A 10 -16.34 -17.27 0.26
CA GLU A 10 -15.69 -18.15 -0.73
C GLU A 10 -14.74 -17.32 -1.62
N GLY A 11 -13.56 -17.87 -1.88
CA GLY A 11 -12.53 -17.19 -2.68
C GLY A 11 -13.02 -16.89 -4.09
N ARG A 12 -12.60 -15.75 -4.65
CA ARG A 12 -13.07 -15.28 -5.97
C ARG A 12 -12.59 -16.14 -7.15
N TYR A 13 -11.51 -16.91 -6.94
CA TYR A 13 -10.87 -17.74 -7.95
C TYR A 13 -10.64 -19.14 -7.41
N ASP A 14 -10.73 -20.14 -8.29
CA ASP A 14 -10.33 -21.50 -7.98
C ASP A 14 -8.79 -21.60 -8.06
N PRO A 15 -8.10 -22.00 -6.98
CA PRO A 15 -6.64 -22.11 -7.00
C PRO A 15 -6.09 -23.15 -7.98
N GLU A 16 -6.89 -24.15 -8.36
CA GLU A 16 -6.50 -25.16 -9.34
C GLU A 16 -6.31 -24.57 -10.75
N GLU A 17 -6.81 -23.36 -11.02
CA GLU A 17 -6.57 -22.64 -12.27
C GLU A 17 -5.11 -22.16 -12.42
N PHE A 18 -4.34 -22.11 -11.33
CA PHE A 18 -2.98 -21.55 -11.32
C PHE A 18 -1.91 -22.64 -11.27
N ASP A 19 -0.89 -22.54 -12.11
CA ASP A 19 0.27 -23.45 -12.03
C ASP A 19 1.20 -23.11 -10.85
N ILE A 20 1.30 -21.82 -10.55
CA ILE A 20 2.16 -21.26 -9.51
C ILE A 20 1.40 -20.16 -8.77
N VAL A 21 1.39 -20.24 -7.44
CA VAL A 21 0.83 -19.21 -6.55
C VAL A 21 1.95 -18.60 -5.71
N PHE A 22 2.03 -17.28 -5.66
CA PHE A 22 2.94 -16.59 -4.75
C PHE A 22 2.23 -16.33 -3.42
N VAL A 23 2.66 -16.99 -2.36
CA VAL A 23 2.12 -16.80 -1.01
C VAL A 23 3.02 -15.82 -0.28
N SER A 24 2.51 -14.62 0.02
CA SER A 24 3.28 -13.52 0.61
C SER A 24 2.56 -12.80 1.74
N CYS A 25 3.35 -12.24 2.64
CA CYS A 25 2.94 -11.28 3.64
C CYS A 25 3.91 -10.08 3.58
N VAL A 26 3.55 -8.98 4.21
CA VAL A 26 4.34 -7.74 4.17
C VAL A 26 4.96 -7.51 5.54
N ASP A 27 6.27 -7.21 5.57
CA ASP A 27 6.97 -6.88 6.80
C ASP A 27 6.74 -5.41 7.25
N LEU A 28 7.33 -5.03 8.39
CA LEU A 28 7.20 -3.67 8.93
C LEU A 28 7.74 -2.55 8.01
N HIS A 29 8.55 -2.90 7.01
CA HIS A 29 9.12 -1.96 6.05
C HIS A 29 8.39 -1.97 4.71
N GLY A 30 7.26 -2.68 4.61
CA GLY A 30 6.50 -2.75 3.37
C GLY A 30 7.08 -3.74 2.35
N VAL A 31 8.01 -4.62 2.75
CA VAL A 31 8.64 -5.58 1.84
C VAL A 31 7.90 -6.91 1.85
N ALA A 32 7.61 -7.42 0.65
CA ALA A 32 7.03 -8.74 0.45
C ALA A 32 7.96 -9.85 0.98
N ARG A 33 7.47 -10.69 1.88
CA ARG A 33 8.11 -11.92 2.35
C ARG A 33 7.21 -13.10 1.99
N GLY A 34 7.74 -14.03 1.20
CA GLY A 34 6.92 -15.11 0.66
C GLY A 34 7.68 -16.11 -0.19
N ARG A 35 6.95 -17.09 -0.74
CA ARG A 35 7.49 -18.12 -1.64
C ARG A 35 6.52 -18.43 -2.77
N PHE A 36 7.06 -18.83 -3.90
CA PHE A 36 6.30 -19.47 -4.97
C PHE A 36 5.96 -20.90 -4.55
N VAL A 37 4.68 -21.25 -4.70
CA VAL A 37 4.11 -22.56 -4.38
C VAL A 37 3.58 -23.14 -5.69
N LEU A 38 4.04 -24.32 -6.06
CA LEU A 38 3.54 -25.04 -7.22
C LEU A 38 2.15 -25.62 -6.93
N ARG A 39 1.31 -25.75 -7.97
CA ARG A 39 -0.06 -26.32 -7.86
C ARG A 39 -0.13 -27.58 -7.00
N SER A 40 0.79 -28.53 -7.23
CA SER A 40 0.83 -29.81 -6.49
C SER A 40 0.99 -29.68 -4.97
N SER A 41 1.59 -28.58 -4.49
CA SER A 41 1.81 -28.31 -3.08
C SER A 41 0.74 -27.41 -2.47
N PHE A 42 -0.10 -26.79 -3.29
CA PHE A 42 -1.03 -25.75 -2.87
C PHE A 42 -2.10 -26.25 -1.87
N PRO A 43 -2.75 -27.42 -2.06
CA PRO A 43 -3.71 -27.93 -1.07
C PRO A 43 -3.11 -28.11 0.33
N GLY A 44 -1.84 -28.52 0.40
CA GLY A 44 -1.10 -28.65 1.65
C GLY A 44 -0.85 -27.28 2.31
N VAL A 45 -0.49 -26.26 1.52
CA VAL A 45 -0.26 -24.90 2.02
C VAL A 45 -1.55 -24.23 2.49
N ILE A 46 -2.70 -24.46 1.85
CA ILE A 46 -3.99 -23.96 2.37
C ILE A 46 -4.27 -24.55 3.75
N LYS A 47 -4.08 -25.86 3.89
CA LYS A 47 -4.44 -26.60 5.11
C LYS A 47 -3.47 -26.35 6.27
N HIS A 48 -2.18 -26.25 5.98
CA HIS A 48 -1.13 -26.24 7.01
C HIS A 48 -0.30 -24.95 7.03
N GLY A 49 -0.52 -24.05 6.08
CA GLY A 49 0.25 -22.82 5.91
C GLY A 49 1.67 -23.06 5.38
N LEU A 50 2.37 -21.95 5.18
CA LEU A 50 3.77 -21.93 4.74
C LEU A 50 4.67 -21.66 5.95
N GLY A 51 5.61 -22.57 6.21
CA GLY A 51 6.61 -22.36 7.27
C GLY A 51 7.51 -21.16 6.97
N MET A 52 7.65 -20.25 7.93
CA MET A 52 8.50 -19.07 7.81
C MET A 52 9.22 -18.75 9.13
N THR A 53 10.36 -18.06 9.07
CA THR A 53 11.02 -17.55 10.27
C THR A 53 10.42 -16.19 10.64
N LYS A 54 9.90 -16.03 11.86
CA LYS A 54 9.28 -14.75 12.30
C LYS A 54 10.25 -13.57 12.23
N GLY A 55 11.55 -13.82 12.41
CA GLY A 55 12.58 -12.79 12.28
C GLY A 55 12.59 -12.11 10.91
N ALA A 56 12.14 -12.78 9.85
CA ALA A 56 12.05 -12.18 8.52
C ALA A 56 11.05 -11.00 8.43
N LEU A 57 10.10 -10.89 9.37
CA LEU A 57 9.14 -9.77 9.46
C LEU A 57 9.68 -8.57 10.24
N LEU A 58 10.79 -8.76 10.94
CA LEU A 58 11.40 -7.79 11.85
C LEU A 58 12.79 -7.35 11.40
N ALA A 59 13.28 -7.91 10.30
CA ALA A 59 14.52 -7.47 9.69
C ALA A 59 14.37 -6.02 9.24
N GLY A 60 15.40 -5.23 9.47
CA GLY A 60 15.56 -3.85 9.02
C GLY A 60 15.50 -3.74 7.49
N ILE A 61 15.48 -2.50 7.00
CA ILE A 61 15.37 -2.20 5.56
C ILE A 61 16.50 -2.86 4.74
N LYS A 62 17.68 -3.06 5.33
CA LYS A 62 18.83 -3.72 4.68
C LYS A 62 18.88 -5.23 4.94
N GLY A 63 17.88 -5.79 5.63
CA GLY A 63 17.90 -7.16 6.13
C GLY A 63 18.71 -7.32 7.43
N ASP A 64 19.11 -6.22 8.06
CA ASP A 64 19.84 -6.17 9.32
C ASP A 64 18.91 -6.44 10.51
N MET A 65 19.35 -7.15 11.54
CA MET A 65 18.51 -7.40 12.71
C MET A 65 18.71 -6.28 13.74
N PRO A 66 17.64 -5.58 14.18
CA PRO A 66 17.79 -4.49 15.13
C PRO A 66 18.35 -4.99 16.48
N ILE A 67 19.38 -4.31 16.97
CA ILE A 67 19.95 -4.56 18.30
C ILE A 67 19.00 -3.97 19.34
N GLY A 68 18.60 -4.76 20.35
CA GLY A 68 17.69 -4.32 21.42
C GLY A 68 16.28 -4.93 21.39
N LEU A 69 15.97 -5.78 20.41
CA LEU A 69 14.83 -6.71 20.47
C LEU A 69 15.19 -7.93 21.33
N THR A 70 15.71 -7.69 22.53
CA THR A 70 16.29 -8.71 23.42
C THR A 70 15.28 -9.82 23.72
N ASP A 71 14.01 -9.45 23.96
CA ASP A 71 12.92 -10.40 24.22
C ASP A 71 12.66 -11.39 23.07
N LEU A 72 12.92 -10.98 21.82
CA LEU A 72 12.73 -11.83 20.63
C LEU A 72 13.99 -12.61 20.26
N LEU A 73 15.16 -12.06 20.59
CA LEU A 73 16.45 -12.74 20.46
C LEU A 73 16.57 -13.89 21.47
N GLU A 74 16.11 -13.68 22.71
CA GLU A 74 16.11 -14.68 23.78
C GLU A 74 15.16 -15.85 23.51
N GLN A 75 14.04 -15.60 22.83
CA GLN A 75 13.11 -16.65 22.40
C GLN A 75 13.59 -17.45 21.17
N GLY A 76 14.75 -17.11 20.60
CA GLY A 76 15.37 -17.80 19.48
C GLY A 76 14.44 -17.85 18.25
N TRP A 77 14.27 -16.70 17.57
CA TRP A 77 13.58 -16.54 16.27
C TRP A 77 12.63 -17.68 15.88
N THR A 78 11.56 -17.87 16.67
CA THR A 78 10.70 -19.03 16.50
C THR A 78 10.13 -19.12 15.10
N SER A 79 10.01 -20.35 14.58
CA SER A 79 9.27 -20.58 13.35
C SER A 79 7.82 -20.14 13.52
N GLY A 80 7.29 -19.49 12.50
CA GLY A 80 5.89 -19.15 12.32
C GLY A 80 5.31 -19.90 11.14
N VAL A 81 3.99 -19.87 11.05
CA VAL A 81 3.23 -20.41 9.93
C VAL A 81 2.47 -19.26 9.31
N GLN A 82 2.69 -19.03 8.02
CA GLN A 82 1.93 -18.07 7.23
C GLN A 82 0.74 -18.77 6.62
N MET A 83 -0.46 -18.42 7.06
CA MET A 83 -1.71 -18.94 6.49
C MET A 83 -2.15 -18.07 5.32
N PRO A 84 -2.38 -18.63 4.11
CA PRO A 84 -2.90 -17.86 2.99
C PRO A 84 -4.37 -17.47 3.24
N ASP A 85 -4.71 -16.21 2.96
CA ASP A 85 -6.11 -15.76 2.87
C ASP A 85 -6.59 -15.94 1.43
N MET A 86 -7.45 -16.93 1.21
CA MET A 86 -7.97 -17.29 -0.11
C MET A 86 -8.85 -16.20 -0.72
N THR A 87 -9.39 -15.28 0.07
CA THR A 87 -10.16 -14.13 -0.43
C THR A 87 -9.28 -13.10 -1.13
N THR A 88 -7.97 -13.15 -0.89
CA THR A 88 -6.97 -12.27 -1.51
C THR A 88 -6.30 -12.88 -2.74
N LEU A 89 -6.67 -14.11 -3.12
CA LEU A 89 -6.17 -14.74 -4.35
C LEU A 89 -6.56 -13.90 -5.56
N GLN A 90 -5.57 -13.51 -6.36
CA GLN A 90 -5.74 -12.68 -7.55
C GLN A 90 -4.73 -13.11 -8.63
N PRO A 91 -5.12 -13.11 -9.92
CA PRO A 91 -4.17 -13.30 -11.01
C PRO A 91 -3.20 -12.12 -11.09
N LEU A 92 -1.91 -12.42 -11.33
CA LEU A 92 -0.89 -11.41 -11.61
C LEU A 92 -0.77 -11.19 -13.12
N SER A 93 -1.83 -10.66 -13.76
CA SER A 93 -1.93 -10.56 -15.22
C SER A 93 -0.83 -9.72 -15.89
N TRP A 94 -0.17 -8.83 -15.14
CA TRP A 94 1.00 -8.10 -15.65
C TRP A 94 2.22 -9.02 -15.90
N LEU A 95 2.32 -10.18 -15.26
CA LEU A 95 3.40 -11.14 -15.48
C LEU A 95 3.17 -12.01 -16.73
N SER A 96 1.91 -12.30 -17.08
CA SER A 96 1.56 -13.02 -18.30
C SER A 96 1.64 -12.15 -19.56
N THR A 97 1.66 -10.83 -19.40
CA THR A 97 1.69 -9.88 -20.52
C THR A 97 3.13 -9.67 -20.99
N ARG A 98 3.69 -10.65 -21.73
CA ARG A 98 5.01 -10.54 -22.39
C ARG A 98 4.96 -9.82 -23.74
N THR A 99 3.79 -9.63 -24.34
CA THR A 99 3.64 -8.98 -25.64
C THR A 99 3.48 -7.49 -25.47
N TRP A 100 4.54 -6.83 -25.02
CA TRP A 100 4.73 -5.44 -25.39
C TRP A 100 5.16 -5.46 -26.85
N LYS A 101 4.25 -5.08 -27.74
CA LYS A 101 4.67 -4.78 -29.11
C LYS A 101 5.74 -3.70 -29.00
N GLU A 102 6.79 -3.81 -29.80
CA GLU A 102 7.85 -2.80 -29.96
C GLU A 102 7.31 -1.40 -30.35
N ASP A 103 5.98 -1.29 -30.53
CA ASP A 103 5.26 -0.03 -30.67
C ASP A 103 5.33 0.81 -29.39
N THR A 104 5.85 2.01 -29.59
CA THR A 104 5.99 3.19 -28.73
C THR A 104 4.68 3.72 -28.14
N SER A 105 3.80 2.84 -27.64
CA SER A 105 2.66 3.26 -26.83
C SER A 105 3.18 3.99 -25.59
N PRO A 106 2.61 5.16 -25.23
CA PRO A 106 3.04 5.88 -24.04
C PRO A 106 2.84 4.96 -22.84
N LEU A 107 3.92 4.69 -22.10
CA LEU A 107 3.99 3.82 -20.90
C LEU A 107 2.74 3.87 -20.01
N LEU A 108 2.15 5.06 -19.86
CA LEU A 108 0.92 5.32 -19.12
C LEU A 108 -0.29 4.50 -19.58
N PHE A 109 -0.50 4.37 -20.89
CA PHE A 109 -1.63 3.63 -21.45
C PHE A 109 -1.52 2.15 -21.10
N CYS A 110 -0.35 1.57 -21.30
CA CYS A 110 -0.13 0.17 -21.01
C CYS A 110 -0.10 -0.12 -19.51
N LEU A 111 0.39 0.82 -18.69
CA LEU A 111 0.22 0.74 -17.24
C LEU A 111 -1.26 0.73 -16.86
N ALA A 112 -2.06 1.68 -17.35
CA ALA A 112 -3.50 1.74 -17.06
C ALA A 112 -4.22 0.44 -17.47
N GLU A 113 -4.00 -0.01 -18.71
CA GLU A 113 -4.60 -1.23 -19.24
C GLU A 113 -4.18 -2.48 -18.45
N ALA A 114 -2.89 -2.65 -18.15
CA ALA A 114 -2.41 -3.79 -17.40
C ALA A 114 -2.94 -3.79 -15.96
N LEU A 115 -3.00 -2.63 -15.30
CA LEU A 115 -3.51 -2.52 -13.94
C LEU A 115 -5.02 -2.82 -13.88
N GLU A 116 -5.80 -2.32 -14.86
CA GLU A 116 -7.24 -2.59 -14.96
C GLU A 116 -7.52 -4.08 -15.23
N ARG A 117 -6.80 -4.70 -16.17
CA ARG A 117 -6.88 -6.15 -16.45
C ARG A 117 -6.56 -7.01 -15.22
N SER A 118 -5.80 -6.47 -14.28
CA SER A 118 -5.43 -7.12 -13.01
C SER A 118 -6.49 -6.99 -11.92
N GLY A 119 -7.67 -6.47 -12.28
CA GLY A 119 -8.80 -6.28 -11.37
C GLY A 119 -8.57 -5.19 -10.32
N MET A 120 -7.53 -4.36 -10.48
CA MET A 120 -7.30 -3.22 -9.61
C MET A 120 -8.24 -2.08 -10.00
N GLN A 121 -8.90 -1.49 -9.00
CA GLN A 121 -9.85 -0.40 -9.19
C GLN A 121 -9.09 0.92 -9.35
N ILE A 122 -8.40 1.10 -10.47
CA ILE A 122 -7.67 2.34 -10.79
C ILE A 122 -8.65 3.41 -11.24
N GLU A 123 -8.45 4.63 -10.76
CA GLU A 123 -9.22 5.81 -11.16
C GLU A 123 -8.48 6.61 -12.24
N THR A 124 -7.19 6.88 -12.03
CA THR A 124 -6.35 7.57 -13.00
C THR A 124 -4.91 7.05 -12.97
N VAL A 125 -4.25 7.10 -14.13
CA VAL A 125 -2.79 6.94 -14.30
C VAL A 125 -2.34 8.13 -15.12
N GLY A 126 -1.44 8.94 -14.59
CA GLY A 126 -0.98 10.17 -15.26
C GLY A 126 0.42 10.57 -14.84
N LEU A 127 0.97 11.56 -15.54
CA LEU A 127 2.21 12.19 -15.13
C LEU A 127 1.99 13.01 -13.86
N GLY A 128 2.97 13.00 -12.98
CA GLY A 128 3.02 13.95 -11.87
C GLY A 128 3.34 15.36 -12.37
N LEU A 129 3.33 16.33 -11.44
CA LEU A 129 3.61 17.73 -11.73
C LEU A 129 5.00 17.97 -12.35
N GLU A 130 5.97 17.11 -12.04
CA GLU A 130 7.33 17.20 -12.53
C GLU A 130 7.67 16.06 -13.49
N LEU A 131 8.59 16.34 -14.42
CA LEU A 131 9.09 15.35 -15.37
C LEU A 131 9.67 14.13 -14.64
N GLY A 132 9.33 12.94 -15.15
CA GLY A 132 9.77 11.67 -14.57
C GLY A 132 8.91 11.17 -13.41
N LYS A 133 7.87 11.90 -13.00
CA LYS A 133 6.93 11.45 -11.96
C LYS A 133 5.68 10.82 -12.55
N LEU A 134 5.18 9.82 -11.82
CA LEU A 134 3.91 9.15 -12.09
C LEU A 134 2.97 9.40 -10.91
N GLN A 135 1.71 9.70 -11.22
CA GLN A 135 0.62 9.79 -10.25
C GLN A 135 -0.44 8.75 -10.62
N ILE A 136 -0.77 7.89 -9.67
CA ILE A 136 -1.82 6.88 -9.81
C ILE A 136 -2.82 7.09 -8.69
N SER A 137 -4.10 7.25 -9.06
CA SER A 137 -5.21 7.31 -8.11
C SER A 137 -5.97 5.98 -8.13
N VAL A 138 -6.26 5.46 -6.94
CA VAL A 138 -7.05 4.22 -6.76
C VAL A 138 -8.42 4.61 -6.24
N LYS A 139 -9.48 3.99 -6.77
CA LYS A 139 -10.85 4.22 -6.31
C LYS A 139 -10.99 3.89 -4.83
N LYS A 140 -11.87 4.63 -4.15
CA LYS A 140 -12.21 4.37 -2.74
C LYS A 140 -12.78 2.97 -2.58
N GLN A 141 -12.25 2.24 -1.60
CA GLN A 141 -12.64 0.87 -1.29
C GLN A 141 -12.40 0.60 0.21
N PRO A 142 -12.91 -0.51 0.78
CA PRO A 142 -12.64 -0.86 2.18
C PRO A 142 -11.14 -0.93 2.48
N VAL A 143 -10.75 -0.58 3.71
CA VAL A 143 -9.34 -0.36 4.08
C VAL A 143 -8.44 -1.57 3.80
N LEU A 144 -8.91 -2.79 4.08
CA LEU A 144 -8.15 -4.00 3.81
C LEU A 144 -7.97 -4.26 2.30
N ASP A 145 -9.03 -4.07 1.51
CA ASP A 145 -8.95 -4.20 0.04
C ASP A 145 -8.01 -3.16 -0.56
N LEU A 146 -7.99 -1.95 0.01
CA LEU A 146 -7.06 -0.91 -0.39
C LEU A 146 -5.61 -1.28 -0.08
N ALA A 147 -5.33 -1.83 1.10
CA ALA A 147 -3.99 -2.29 1.46
C ALA A 147 -3.47 -3.35 0.49
N ASP A 148 -4.28 -4.37 0.19
CA ASP A 148 -3.93 -5.43 -0.77
C ASP A 148 -3.76 -4.89 -2.20
N THR A 149 -4.61 -3.92 -2.58
CA THR A 149 -4.51 -3.25 -3.88
C THR A 149 -3.23 -2.44 -4.00
N LEU A 150 -2.85 -1.67 -2.98
CA LEU A 150 -1.62 -0.87 -2.98
C LEU A 150 -0.38 -1.76 -3.03
N TYR A 151 -0.40 -2.87 -2.30
CA TYR A 151 0.66 -3.88 -2.37
C TYR A 151 0.82 -4.42 -3.80
N ARG A 152 -0.26 -4.87 -4.44
CA ARG A 152 -0.23 -5.36 -5.83
C ARG A 152 0.17 -4.26 -6.82
N LEU A 153 -0.31 -3.04 -6.62
CA LEU A 153 0.01 -1.88 -7.46
C LEU A 153 1.51 -1.62 -7.48
N HIS A 154 2.18 -1.60 -6.33
CA HIS A 154 3.63 -1.37 -6.26
C HIS A 154 4.41 -2.44 -7.04
N GLN A 155 4.01 -3.70 -6.90
CA GLN A 155 4.64 -4.81 -7.62
C GLN A 155 4.39 -4.71 -9.13
N ALA A 156 3.15 -4.43 -9.53
CA ALA A 156 2.77 -4.30 -10.93
C ALA A 156 3.52 -3.17 -11.63
N VAL A 157 3.51 -1.96 -11.05
CA VAL A 157 4.19 -0.80 -11.64
C VAL A 157 5.70 -1.05 -11.72
N ARG A 158 6.32 -1.67 -10.70
CA ARG A 158 7.73 -2.05 -10.74
C ARG A 158 8.05 -3.03 -11.86
N SER A 159 7.27 -4.09 -12.01
CA SER A 159 7.46 -5.08 -13.07
C SER A 159 7.24 -4.48 -14.46
N LEU A 160 6.14 -3.74 -14.65
CA LEU A 160 5.77 -3.17 -15.95
C LEU A 160 6.77 -2.12 -16.41
N CYS A 161 7.19 -1.20 -15.53
CA CYS A 161 8.23 -0.22 -15.87
C CYS A 161 9.57 -0.91 -16.16
N GLY A 162 9.93 -1.95 -15.40
CA GLY A 162 11.14 -2.74 -15.65
C GLY A 162 11.13 -3.44 -17.01
N TYR A 163 9.98 -3.99 -17.44
CA TYR A 163 9.82 -4.55 -18.79
C TYR A 163 9.95 -3.51 -19.90
N ALA A 164 9.55 -2.27 -19.62
CA ALA A 164 9.72 -1.13 -20.53
C ALA A 164 11.12 -0.48 -20.46
N GLY A 165 12.06 -1.04 -19.68
CA GLY A 165 13.44 -0.52 -19.58
C GLY A 165 13.61 0.67 -18.64
N TYR A 166 12.64 0.95 -17.75
CA TYR A 166 12.70 2.03 -16.78
C TYR A 166 12.96 1.50 -15.36
N ASP A 167 13.81 2.21 -14.62
CA ASP A 167 13.91 2.07 -13.17
C ASP A 167 12.89 2.99 -12.48
N ILE A 168 12.26 2.48 -11.42
CA ILE A 168 11.32 3.25 -10.61
C ILE A 168 11.73 3.28 -9.14
N THR A 169 11.33 4.36 -8.45
CA THR A 169 11.56 4.50 -7.02
C THR A 169 10.36 5.14 -6.32
N TYR A 170 9.99 4.57 -5.17
CA TYR A 170 8.99 5.11 -4.24
C TYR A 170 9.63 5.92 -3.12
N MET A 171 10.95 6.12 -3.17
CA MET A 171 11.70 6.92 -2.19
C MET A 171 11.12 8.33 -2.12
N THR A 172 10.84 8.82 -0.90
CA THR A 172 10.23 10.16 -0.70
C THR A 172 11.03 11.25 -1.39
N GLN A 173 12.34 11.31 -1.18
CA GLN A 173 13.23 12.26 -1.83
C GLN A 173 14.31 11.49 -2.61
N PRO A 174 14.09 11.16 -3.90
CA PRO A 174 15.05 10.37 -4.66
C PRO A 174 16.26 11.17 -5.13
N LEU A 175 16.05 12.45 -5.47
CA LEU A 175 17.07 13.40 -5.92
C LEU A 175 16.95 14.69 -5.09
N PRO A 176 18.05 15.44 -4.83
CA PRO A 176 18.00 16.67 -4.03
C PRO A 176 17.08 17.75 -4.61
N ASP A 177 17.09 17.92 -5.94
CA ASP A 177 16.45 19.06 -6.63
C ASP A 177 15.10 18.72 -7.30
N VAL A 178 14.50 17.59 -6.93
CA VAL A 178 13.19 17.15 -7.44
C VAL A 178 12.19 17.19 -6.29
N SER A 179 10.93 17.54 -6.54
CA SER A 179 9.91 17.47 -5.49
C SER A 179 9.84 16.07 -4.86
N PRO A 180 9.33 15.92 -3.63
CA PRO A 180 9.21 14.62 -3.00
C PRO A 180 8.07 13.79 -3.60
N ASN A 181 8.24 12.46 -3.63
CA ASN A 181 7.17 11.50 -3.82
C ASN A 181 6.30 11.44 -2.56
N ARG A 182 4.98 11.37 -2.74
CA ARG A 182 3.99 11.39 -1.65
C ARG A 182 2.89 10.37 -1.91
N THR A 183 2.27 9.94 -0.83
CA THR A 183 1.05 9.14 -0.85
C THR A 183 0.01 9.84 0.01
N GLU A 184 -1.18 10.04 -0.55
CA GLU A 184 -2.29 10.70 0.12
C GLU A 184 -3.43 9.70 0.32
N TYR A 185 -4.00 9.69 1.53
CA TYR A 185 -5.11 8.82 1.87
C TYR A 185 -6.35 9.66 2.14
N THR A 186 -7.41 9.42 1.39
CA THR A 186 -8.73 10.00 1.66
C THR A 186 -9.57 9.01 2.45
N TRP A 187 -9.99 9.43 3.65
CA TRP A 187 -10.76 8.57 4.55
C TRP A 187 -12.24 8.89 4.50
N CYS A 188 -13.07 7.84 4.58
CA CYS A 188 -14.48 7.97 4.86
C CYS A 188 -14.90 6.90 5.85
N LEU A 189 -15.74 7.27 6.81
CA LEU A 189 -16.38 6.33 7.72
C LEU A 189 -17.83 6.17 7.30
N ILE A 190 -18.26 4.92 7.14
CA ILE A 190 -19.62 4.55 6.78
C ILE A 190 -20.17 3.71 7.93
N ASP A 191 -21.44 3.93 8.27
CA ASP A 191 -22.14 3.14 9.28
C ASP A 191 -22.22 1.65 8.87
N LYS A 192 -22.45 0.78 9.84
CA LYS A 192 -22.50 -0.69 9.68
C LYS A 192 -23.49 -1.12 8.60
N ASP A 193 -24.64 -0.44 8.54
CA ASP A 193 -25.71 -0.72 7.57
C ASP A 193 -25.44 -0.11 6.18
N ARG A 194 -24.27 0.53 6.00
CA ARG A 194 -23.82 1.20 4.77
C ARG A 194 -24.76 2.31 4.25
N SER A 195 -25.65 2.80 5.12
CA SER A 195 -26.69 3.76 4.77
C SER A 195 -26.21 5.22 4.78
N GLN A 196 -25.19 5.54 5.58
CA GLN A 196 -24.77 6.93 5.83
C GLN A 196 -23.26 7.10 5.99
N LYS A 197 -22.75 8.23 5.47
CA LYS A 197 -21.39 8.72 5.72
C LYS A 197 -21.35 9.43 7.07
N VAL A 198 -20.56 8.90 8.01
CA VAL A 198 -20.59 9.30 9.42
C VAL A 198 -19.84 10.62 9.67
N PHE A 199 -18.87 10.97 8.83
CA PHE A 199 -18.08 12.20 9.01
C PHE A 199 -18.82 13.47 8.60
N CYS A 200 -19.86 13.38 7.77
CA CYS A 200 -20.65 14.54 7.37
C CYS A 200 -21.86 14.68 8.30
N GLN A 201 -22.23 15.91 8.67
CA GLN A 201 -23.43 16.17 9.47
C GLN A 201 -24.72 15.87 8.69
N SER A 202 -24.70 16.06 7.37
CA SER A 202 -25.70 15.59 6.42
C SER A 202 -25.04 15.28 5.07
N SER A 203 -25.76 14.63 4.14
CA SER A 203 -25.23 14.29 2.80
C SER A 203 -24.78 15.51 1.99
N GLU A 204 -25.32 16.70 2.29
CA GLU A 204 -25.05 17.95 1.58
C GLU A 204 -24.19 18.94 2.40
N SER A 205 -23.91 18.65 3.68
CA SER A 205 -23.15 19.56 4.51
C SER A 205 -21.65 19.51 4.21
N VAL A 206 -21.04 20.68 4.11
CA VAL A 206 -19.58 20.85 4.13
C VAL A 206 -19.00 20.69 5.53
N GLU A 207 -19.84 20.70 6.56
CA GLU A 207 -19.41 20.59 7.95
C GLU A 207 -19.17 19.15 8.41
N LEU A 208 -18.13 18.99 9.22
CA LEU A 208 -17.86 17.76 9.95
C LEU A 208 -18.92 17.54 11.04
N SER A 209 -19.44 16.32 11.10
CA SER A 209 -20.26 15.83 12.22
C SER A 209 -19.46 15.85 13.53
N SER A 210 -20.14 15.65 14.67
CA SER A 210 -19.47 15.49 15.95
C SER A 210 -18.44 14.36 15.92
N VAL A 211 -18.77 13.23 15.29
CA VAL A 211 -17.86 12.09 15.13
C VAL A 211 -16.67 12.46 14.24
N GLY A 212 -16.90 13.15 13.12
CA GLY A 212 -15.84 13.63 12.24
C GLY A 212 -14.87 14.59 12.93
N ARG A 213 -15.37 15.50 13.78
CA ARG A 213 -14.55 16.41 14.58
C ARG A 213 -13.70 15.68 15.62
N HIS A 214 -14.27 14.69 16.33
CA HIS A 214 -13.50 13.88 17.28
C HIS A 214 -12.43 13.03 16.57
N TRP A 215 -12.76 12.44 15.42
CA TRP A 215 -11.80 11.70 14.62
C TRP A 215 -10.63 12.59 14.19
N LEU A 216 -10.92 13.77 13.63
CA LEU A 216 -9.89 14.74 13.23
C LEU A 216 -9.04 15.20 14.43
N SER A 217 -9.68 15.52 15.56
CA SER A 217 -8.97 15.92 16.78
C SER A 217 -8.02 14.83 17.26
N GLY A 218 -8.41 13.55 17.18
CA GLY A 218 -7.53 12.43 17.52
C GLY A 218 -6.32 12.34 16.61
N GLN A 219 -6.50 12.55 15.29
CA GLN A 219 -5.38 12.58 14.34
C GLN A 219 -4.39 13.71 14.66
N LEU A 220 -4.90 14.91 14.98
CA LEU A 220 -4.06 16.05 15.36
C LEU A 220 -3.32 15.80 16.68
N GLN A 221 -4.00 15.24 17.69
CA GLN A 221 -3.40 14.92 18.99
C GLN A 221 -2.27 13.88 18.87
N HIS A 222 -2.44 12.88 18.00
CA HIS A 222 -1.47 11.78 17.81
C HIS A 222 -0.55 11.97 16.60
N ASN A 223 -0.48 13.18 16.05
CA ASN A 223 0.19 13.44 14.78
C ASN A 223 1.67 13.00 14.76
N SER A 224 2.40 13.24 15.85
CA SER A 224 3.81 12.85 15.97
C SER A 224 4.02 11.33 15.86
N ALA A 225 3.15 10.55 16.51
CA ALA A 225 3.18 9.08 16.42
C ALA A 225 2.76 8.60 15.02
N ILE A 226 1.75 9.23 14.42
CA ILE A 226 1.31 8.93 13.05
C ILE A 226 2.44 9.23 12.06
N CYS A 227 3.18 10.33 12.24
CA CYS A 227 4.35 10.65 11.43
C CYS A 227 5.39 9.53 11.45
N ALA A 228 5.69 8.96 12.62
CA ALA A 228 6.66 7.88 12.72
C ALA A 228 6.27 6.65 11.87
N LEU A 229 4.98 6.36 11.76
CA LEU A 229 4.45 5.25 10.95
C LEU A 229 4.32 5.61 9.46
N ALA A 230 3.80 6.78 9.15
CA ALA A 230 3.55 7.23 7.77
C ALA A 230 4.82 7.72 7.04
N ARG A 231 5.86 8.11 7.79
CA ARG A 231 7.18 8.54 7.32
C ARG A 231 8.26 7.70 8.00
N PRO A 232 8.41 6.42 7.61
CA PRO A 232 9.18 5.46 8.40
C PRO A 232 10.70 5.53 8.18
N THR A 233 11.20 6.38 7.28
CA THR A 233 12.65 6.43 6.96
C THR A 233 13.22 7.82 7.18
N VAL A 234 14.51 7.91 7.47
CA VAL A 234 15.25 9.19 7.57
C VAL A 234 15.05 10.05 6.32
N ASN A 235 14.97 9.43 5.14
CA ASN A 235 14.76 10.14 3.89
C ASN A 235 13.42 10.89 3.83
N CYS A 236 12.39 10.40 4.53
CA CYS A 236 11.10 11.09 4.61
C CYS A 236 11.19 12.44 5.35
N TYR A 237 12.18 12.60 6.24
CA TYR A 237 12.37 13.81 7.04
C TYR A 237 13.31 14.83 6.38
N ARG A 238 14.03 14.48 5.32
CA ARG A 238 14.83 15.46 4.55
C ARG A 238 13.97 16.60 4.00
N GLN A 239 12.72 16.28 3.70
CA GLN A 239 11.64 17.21 3.36
C GLN A 239 11.45 18.35 4.39
N MET A 240 11.75 18.10 5.67
CA MET A 240 11.45 19.02 6.78
C MET A 240 12.50 20.12 6.99
N VAL A 241 13.72 19.93 6.48
CA VAL A 241 14.82 20.89 6.68
C VAL A 241 14.74 22.05 5.68
N VAL A 242 14.43 21.76 4.42
CA VAL A 242 14.42 22.77 3.34
C VAL A 242 13.28 23.79 3.50
N ALA A 243 12.12 23.36 4.00
CA ALA A 243 10.99 24.28 4.22
C ALA A 243 11.19 25.24 5.40
N GLY A 244 12.11 24.94 6.32
CA GLY A 244 12.44 25.82 7.45
C GLY A 244 13.35 27.00 7.06
N GLU A 245 14.12 26.88 5.98
CA GLU A 245 15.05 27.92 5.52
C GLU A 245 14.41 28.86 4.48
N ALA A 246 13.35 28.41 3.79
CA ALA A 246 12.70 29.13 2.69
C ALA A 246 11.67 30.20 3.11
N GLY A 247 11.62 30.62 4.38
CA GLY A 247 10.85 31.80 4.81
C GLY A 247 9.32 31.73 4.64
N GLU A 248 8.76 30.61 4.18
CA GLU A 248 7.32 30.39 4.17
C GLU A 248 6.86 30.05 5.59
N THR A 249 6.23 31.02 6.23
CA THR A 249 5.54 30.86 7.50
C THR A 249 4.41 29.85 7.35
N GLY A 250 4.71 28.57 7.59
CA GLY A 250 3.70 27.53 7.79
C GLY A 250 3.74 26.39 6.78
N THR A 251 4.76 25.54 6.82
CA THR A 251 4.56 24.13 6.48
C THR A 251 4.92 23.29 7.69
N ASP A 252 3.85 22.87 8.38
CA ASP A 252 3.92 22.15 9.64
C ASP A 252 4.69 20.83 9.48
N LYS A 253 5.50 20.49 10.48
CA LYS A 253 6.49 19.38 10.47
C LYS A 253 5.83 18.00 10.58
N THR A 254 4.59 17.90 10.16
CA THR A 254 3.59 16.94 10.61
C THR A 254 2.91 16.27 9.42
N VAL A 255 2.15 15.21 9.66
CA VAL A 255 1.21 14.66 8.67
C VAL A 255 0.11 15.70 8.50
N GLN A 256 -0.07 16.18 7.27
CA GLN A 256 -1.10 17.16 6.99
C GLN A 256 -2.45 16.45 6.89
N THR A 257 -3.44 16.96 7.60
CA THR A 257 -4.82 16.47 7.52
C THR A 257 -5.69 17.60 6.98
N SER A 258 -6.40 17.33 5.90
CA SER A 258 -7.35 18.26 5.29
C SER A 258 -8.73 17.61 5.22
N TRP A 259 -9.77 18.44 5.22
CA TRP A 259 -11.15 18.01 5.03
C TRP A 259 -11.63 18.46 3.67
N ASN A 260 -12.20 17.53 2.90
CA ASN A 260 -12.89 17.82 1.65
C ASN A 260 -14.22 17.04 1.58
N THR A 261 -15.20 17.63 0.90
CA THR A 261 -16.49 16.96 0.63
C THR A 261 -16.47 16.10 -0.63
N GLY A 262 -15.33 16.07 -1.33
CA GLY A 262 -15.16 15.28 -2.55
C GLY A 262 -15.82 15.88 -3.79
N THR A 263 -15.95 17.20 -3.90
CA THR A 263 -16.11 17.82 -5.23
C THR A 263 -14.88 17.45 -6.06
N PRO A 264 -15.04 16.80 -7.23
CA PRO A 264 -13.90 16.54 -8.11
C PRO A 264 -13.24 17.87 -8.40
N ASN A 265 -11.91 17.92 -8.34
CA ASN A 265 -11.18 19.06 -8.90
C ASN A 265 -11.71 19.28 -10.32
N ARG A 266 -12.25 20.48 -10.58
CA ARG A 266 -12.60 20.95 -11.91
C ARG A 266 -11.34 21.15 -12.74
#